data_AF-A0A3M2BRS2-F1
#
_entry.id   AF-A0A3M2BRS2-F1
#
_cell.length_a   1.000
_cell.length_b   1.000
_cell.length_c   1.000
_cell.angle_alpha   90.00
_cell.angle_beta   90.00
_cell.angle_gamma   90.00
#
_symmetry.space_group_name_H-M   'P 1'
#
loop_
_entity.id
_entity.type
_entity.pdbx_description
1 polymer ?
#
loop_
_entity_poly.entity_id
_entity_poly.type
_entity_poly.pdbx_seq_one_letter_code
_entity_poly.pdbx_strand_id
1 'polypeptide(L)' 'LHAGLNLSYKNRRPVVRLVGISVWGVPLPNAWLGNMKNVDLIEHFGDQGGFWQALANGIADIQVSEGKLRIELAP' A
#
# COMPACT_ATOMS: atom_id res chain seq x y z
N LEU A 1 -14.25 10.00 7.03
CA LEU A 1 -12.94 9.30 7.08
C LEU A 1 -12.26 9.56 5.76
N HIS A 2 -11.07 10.14 5.77
CA HIS A 2 -10.21 10.24 4.59
C HIS A 2 -9.03 9.31 4.78
N ALA A 3 -8.66 8.57 3.73
CA ALA A 3 -7.48 7.74 3.70
C ALA A 3 -6.87 7.83 2.31
N GLY A 4 -5.58 8.09 2.26
CA GLY A 4 -4.79 8.02 1.05
C GLY A 4 -4.02 6.71 0.99
N LEU A 5 -3.84 6.20 -0.22
CA LEU A 5 -2.98 5.07 -0.49
C LEU A 5 -1.95 5.50 -1.53
N ASN A 6 -0.68 5.28 -1.23
CA ASN A 6 0.38 5.39 -2.21
C ASN A 6 0.69 3.99 -2.74
N LEU A 7 0.49 3.81 -4.04
CA LEU A 7 0.79 2.59 -4.78
C LEU A 7 1.93 2.88 -5.75
N SER A 8 2.95 2.03 -5.76
CA SER A 8 4.03 2.10 -6.74
C SER A 8 4.62 0.71 -6.98
N TYR A 9 5.46 0.59 -7.99
CA TYR A 9 6.22 -0.62 -8.27
C TYR A 9 7.71 -0.29 -8.27
N LYS A 10 8.49 -0.98 -7.42
CA LYS A 10 9.94 -0.76 -7.27
C LYS A 10 10.65 -2.08 -7.04
N ASN A 11 11.86 -2.22 -7.57
CA ASN A 11 12.69 -3.41 -7.37
C ASN A 11 11.98 -4.74 -7.72
N ARG A 12 11.11 -4.74 -8.73
CA ARG A 12 10.28 -5.89 -9.14
C ARG A 12 9.30 -6.36 -8.04
N ARG A 13 8.84 -5.44 -7.20
CA ARG A 13 7.86 -5.68 -6.16
C ARG A 13 6.86 -4.52 -6.09
N PRO A 14 5.57 -4.80 -5.87
CA PRO A 14 4.62 -3.76 -5.49
C PRO A 14 4.99 -3.16 -4.11
N VAL A 15 4.73 -1.87 -3.99
CA VAL A 15 4.93 -1.04 -2.79
C VAL A 15 3.62 -0.38 -2.45
N VAL A 16 3.15 -0.60 -1.22
CA VAL A 16 1.86 -0.09 -0.75
C VAL A 16 2.09 0.66 0.56
N ARG A 17 1.69 1.94 0.63
CA ARG A 17 1.76 2.73 1.88
C ARG A 17 0.45 3.44 2.17
N LEU A 18 0.06 3.41 3.44
CA LEU A 18 -1.02 4.25 3.96
C LEU A 18 -0.51 5.68 4.17
N VAL A 19 -1.17 6.66 3.56
CA VAL A 19 -0.84 8.08 3.66
C VAL A 19 -2.09 8.90 4.00
N GLY A 20 -1.92 10.04 4.67
CA GLY A 20 -3.01 11.02 4.82
C GLY A 20 -4.31 10.50 5.48
N ILE A 21 -4.22 9.67 6.52
CA ILE A 21 -5.40 9.17 7.25
C ILE A 21 -5.92 10.21 8.25
N SER A 22 -7.21 10.56 8.14
CA SER A 22 -7.91 11.47 9.04
C SER A 22 -9.39 11.12 9.27
N VAL A 23 -9.90 11.48 10.43
CA VAL A 23 -11.29 11.27 10.85
C VAL A 23 -11.84 12.64 11.26
N TRP A 24 -12.92 13.09 10.60
CA TRP A 24 -13.51 14.42 10.81
C TRP A 24 -12.49 15.57 10.72
N GLY A 25 -11.52 15.47 9.80
CA GLY A 25 -10.46 16.47 9.63
C GLY A 25 -9.28 16.35 10.59
N VAL A 26 -9.37 15.49 11.62
CA VAL A 26 -8.29 15.26 12.58
C VAL A 26 -7.38 14.13 12.08
N PRO A 27 -6.07 14.36 11.89
CA PRO A 27 -5.14 13.32 11.45
C PRO A 27 -4.97 12.24 12.53
N LEU A 28 -5.03 10.97 12.14
CA LEU A 28 -4.80 9.88 13.09
C LEU A 28 -3.31 9.72 13.40
N PRO A 29 -2.92 9.59 14.70
CA PRO A 29 -1.58 9.24 15.12
C PRO A 29 -1.13 7.88 14.57
N ASN A 30 0.16 7.73 14.27
CA ASN A 30 0.69 6.49 13.71
C ASN A 30 0.54 5.29 14.66
N ALA A 31 0.75 5.49 15.96
CA ALA A 31 0.65 4.43 16.97
C ALA A 31 -0.74 3.78 17.02
N TRP A 32 -1.81 4.53 16.76
CA TRP A 32 -3.17 4.00 16.72
C TRP A 32 -3.43 3.14 15.47
N LEU A 33 -2.62 3.36 14.44
CA LEU A 33 -2.63 2.59 13.20
C LEU A 33 -1.58 1.47 13.25
N GLY A 34 -1.17 1.02 14.44
CA GLY A 34 -0.16 -0.02 14.60
C GLY A 34 1.19 0.33 13.99
N ASN A 35 1.53 1.63 13.93
CA ASN A 35 2.73 2.17 13.30
C ASN A 35 2.83 1.97 11.77
N MET A 36 1.72 1.71 11.08
CA MET A 36 1.70 1.39 9.64
C MET A 36 1.72 2.59 8.69
N LYS A 37 1.58 3.82 9.19
CA LYS A 37 1.55 5.04 8.36
C LYS A 37 2.91 5.27 7.71
N ASN A 38 2.92 5.51 6.40
CA ASN A 38 4.11 5.70 5.58
C ASN A 38 5.10 4.51 5.59
N VAL A 39 4.69 3.34 6.07
CA VAL A 39 5.48 2.10 5.98
C VAL A 39 5.09 1.35 4.71
N ASP A 40 6.06 0.69 4.09
CA ASP A 40 5.80 -0.24 3.00
C ASP A 40 5.21 -1.54 3.57
N LEU A 41 3.89 -1.72 3.37
CA LEU A 41 3.14 -2.81 3.97
C LEU A 41 3.54 -4.17 3.40
N ILE A 42 3.93 -4.22 2.12
CA ILE A 42 4.38 -5.46 1.51
C ILE A 42 5.76 -5.84 2.04
N GLU A 43 6.65 -4.87 2.24
CA GLU A 43 7.95 -5.14 2.85
C GLU A 43 7.82 -5.61 4.29
N HIS A 44 7.00 -4.92 5.06
CA HIS A 44 6.97 -5.11 6.50
C HIS A 44 6.13 -6.32 6.93
N PHE A 45 5.09 -6.65 6.15
CA PHE A 45 4.15 -7.71 6.50
C PHE A 45 4.05 -8.82 5.45
N GLY A 46 4.67 -8.68 4.27
CA GLY A 46 4.62 -9.70 3.22
C GLY A 46 5.13 -11.04 3.71
N ASP A 47 6.29 -11.06 4.37
CA ASP A 47 6.92 -12.30 4.84
C ASP A 47 6.15 -13.01 5.97
N GLN A 48 5.17 -12.34 6.58
CA GLN A 48 4.30 -12.91 7.60
C GLN A 48 3.15 -13.73 6.99
N GLY A 49 3.07 -13.80 5.66
CA GLY A 49 1.98 -14.44 4.93
C GLY A 49 0.69 -13.62 4.94
N GLY A 50 -0.42 -14.27 4.57
CA GLY A 50 -1.74 -13.64 4.56
C GLY A 50 -1.93 -12.64 3.42
N PHE A 51 -2.68 -11.57 3.68
CA PHE A 51 -3.16 -10.66 2.64
C PHE A 51 -2.03 -9.98 1.86
N TRP A 52 -1.02 -9.43 2.54
CA TRP A 52 0.05 -8.67 1.87
C TRP A 52 0.94 -9.55 1.00
N GLN A 53 1.20 -10.79 1.42
CA GLN A 53 1.88 -11.78 0.59
C GLN A 53 1.05 -12.14 -0.65
N ALA A 54 -0.24 -12.44 -0.46
CA ALA A 54 -1.12 -12.83 -1.56
C ALA A 54 -1.26 -11.70 -2.59
N LEU A 55 -1.41 -10.46 -2.12
CA LEU A 55 -1.45 -9.27 -2.97
C LEU A 55 -0.14 -9.10 -3.75
N ALA A 56 1.01 -9.25 -3.08
CA ALA A 56 2.32 -9.13 -3.74
C ALA A 56 2.52 -10.18 -4.82
N ASN A 57 2.12 -11.43 -4.55
CA ASN A 57 2.24 -12.54 -5.49
C ASN A 57 1.31 -12.40 -6.68
N GLY A 58 0.13 -11.80 -6.50
CA GLY A 58 -0.87 -11.63 -7.56
C GLY A 58 -0.62 -10.45 -8.50
N ILE A 59 0.36 -9.60 -8.22
CA ILE A 59 0.63 -8.38 -9.00
C ILE A 59 1.97 -8.52 -9.72
N ALA A 60 1.93 -8.46 -11.05
CA ALA A 60 3.10 -8.41 -11.90
C ALA A 60 3.66 -6.98 -12.04
N ASP A 61 2.81 -5.96 -12.17
CA ASP A 61 3.24 -4.55 -12.31
C ASP A 61 2.18 -3.55 -11.82
N ILE A 62 2.62 -2.36 -11.39
CA ILE A 62 1.74 -1.22 -11.03
C ILE A 62 2.28 0.06 -11.66
N GLN A 63 1.45 0.73 -12.45
CA GLN A 63 1.76 2.03 -13.04
C GLN A 63 0.66 3.05 -12.77
N VAL A 64 1.07 4.27 -12.40
CA VAL A 64 0.18 5.42 -12.25
C VAL A 64 0.60 6.49 -13.25
N SER A 65 -0.29 6.80 -14.19
CA SER A 65 -0.07 7.80 -15.23
C SER A 65 -1.35 8.57 -15.50
N GLU A 66 -1.29 9.90 -15.56
CA GLU A 66 -2.44 10.75 -15.92
C GLU A 66 -3.70 10.49 -15.07
N GLY A 67 -3.53 10.22 -13.77
CA GLY A 67 -4.64 9.91 -12.86
C GLY A 67 -5.28 8.52 -13.07
N LYS A 68 -4.68 7.68 -13.93
CA LYS A 68 -5.10 6.28 -14.15
C LYS A 68 -4.15 5.33 -13.44
N LEU A 69 -4.71 4.28 -12.87
CA LEU A 69 -3.99 3.17 -12.25
C LEU A 69 -4.08 1.95 -13.19
N ARG A 70 -2.95 1.48 -13.70
CA ARG A 70 -2.82 0.22 -14.42
C ARG A 70 -2.19 -0.81 -13.49
N ILE A 71 -2.82 -1.97 -13.39
CA ILE A 71 -2.32 -3.12 -12.65
C ILE A 71 -2.19 -4.27 -13.63
N GLU A 72 -1.01 -4.88 -13.68
CA GLU A 72 -0.78 -6.13 -14.39
C GLU A 72 -0.80 -7.27 -13.37
N LEU A 73 -1.59 -8.32 -13.65
CA LEU A 73 -1.74 -9.46 -12.73
C LEU A 73 -0.71 -10.53 -13.07
N ALA A 74 -0.19 -11.17 -12.03
CA ALA A 74 0.63 -12.37 -12.21
C ALA A 74 -0.24 -13.54 -12.71
N PRO A 75 0.31 -14.43 -13.57
CA PRO A 75 -0.39 -15.60 -14.07
C PRO A 75 -0.68 -16.65 -12.99
#